data_AF-A0A3D9FI93-F1
#
_entry.id   AF-A0A3D9FI93-F1
#
_cell.length_a   1.000
_cell.length_b   1.000
_cell.length_c   1.000
_cell.angle_alpha   90.00
_cell.angle_beta   90.00
_cell.angle_gamma   90.00
#
_symmetry.space_group_name_H-M   'P 1'
#
loop_
_entity.id
_entity.type
_entity.pdbx_description
1 polymer ?
#
loop_
_entity_poly.entity_id
_entity_poly.type
_entity_poly.pdbx_seq_one_letter_code
_entity_poly.pdbx_strand_id
1 'polypeptide(L)'
;MPAFTQVAEYRRDLGASLERMFENALDWEHLPHVHARTFDSISIVEERASGWRAAVGMAGGGELLIDLELERDIGRWTTDSFAGETLIGRIVTDATATEPDGCRVDISFQLPEADPAQREGFAAYYPALYAMLYDEDEAMMIAREDAVQRGLAALGERRTVALADGGEARVPLYCPHLGLPLDAEPDGDGTITCPWHGYRFDIASGKCISGAACGWAV
;
A
#
# COMPACT_ATOMS: atom_id res chain seq x y z
N MET A 1 23.44 -18.98 -3.30
CA MET A 1 22.77 -17.70 -3.01
C MET A 1 23.82 -16.61 -3.08
N PRO A 2 23.56 -15.47 -3.76
CA PRO A 2 24.52 -14.37 -3.85
C PRO A 2 24.86 -13.84 -2.46
N ALA A 3 26.09 -13.35 -2.29
CA ALA A 3 26.48 -12.67 -1.07
C ALA A 3 25.81 -11.28 -1.02
N PHE A 4 25.07 -11.00 0.04
CA PHE A 4 24.47 -9.69 0.26
C PHE A 4 25.39 -8.78 1.06
N THR A 5 25.45 -7.53 0.66
CA THR A 5 26.07 -6.46 1.44
C THR A 5 24.99 -5.53 1.95
N GLN A 6 24.91 -5.37 3.27
CA GLN A 6 24.03 -4.38 3.87
C GLN A 6 24.56 -2.96 3.58
N VAL A 7 23.68 -2.11 3.06
CA VAL A 7 24.02 -0.75 2.62
C VAL A 7 23.40 0.32 3.52
N ALA A 8 22.27 0.03 4.16
CA ALA A 8 21.60 0.94 5.08
C ALA A 8 20.74 0.17 6.09
N GLU A 9 20.35 0.87 7.15
CA GLU A 9 19.31 0.45 8.08
C GLU A 9 18.33 1.60 8.34
N TYR A 10 17.09 1.28 8.66
CA TYR A 10 16.07 2.25 9.07
C TYR A 10 15.20 1.67 10.18
N ARG A 11 14.82 2.50 11.15
CA ARG A 11 13.91 2.12 12.24
C ARG A 11 12.84 3.20 12.40
N ARG A 12 11.60 2.78 12.59
CA ARG A 12 10.48 3.68 12.87
C ARG A 12 9.50 3.05 13.86
N ASP A 13 9.00 3.86 14.78
CA ASP A 13 7.81 3.57 15.57
C ASP A 13 6.58 4.13 14.85
N LEU A 14 5.54 3.32 14.72
CA LEU A 14 4.30 3.62 14.02
C LEU A 14 3.11 3.50 14.97
N GLY A 15 2.13 4.37 14.79
CA GLY A 15 0.87 4.36 15.54
C GLY A 15 -0.11 3.27 15.10
N ALA A 16 0.18 2.57 14.00
CA ALA A 16 -0.60 1.44 13.52
C ALA A 16 -0.21 0.13 14.22
N SER A 17 -1.19 -0.73 14.47
CA SER A 17 -0.96 -2.03 15.09
C SER A 17 -0.13 -2.96 14.18
N LEU A 18 0.56 -3.94 14.80
CA LEU A 18 1.33 -4.94 14.05
C LEU A 18 0.47 -5.71 13.04
N GLU A 19 -0.81 -5.93 13.37
CA GLU A 19 -1.75 -6.59 12.47
C GLU A 19 -2.05 -5.76 11.21
N ARG A 20 -2.16 -4.43 11.35
CA ARG A 20 -2.33 -3.53 10.19
C ARG A 20 -1.06 -3.40 9.37
N MET A 21 0.11 -3.47 10.00
CA MET A 21 1.39 -3.52 9.30
C MET A 21 1.49 -4.72 8.36
N PHE A 22 1.09 -5.91 8.83
CA PHE A 22 1.07 -7.10 7.98
C PHE A 22 0.03 -7.00 6.86
N GLU A 23 -1.15 -6.43 7.13
CA GLU A 23 -2.15 -6.21 6.08
C GLU A 23 -1.63 -5.24 5.02
N ASN A 24 -1.01 -4.13 5.42
CA ASN A 24 -0.41 -3.14 4.51
C ASN A 24 0.74 -3.71 3.68
N ALA A 25 1.58 -4.59 4.24
CA ALA A 25 2.64 -5.24 3.47
C ALA A 25 2.09 -6.19 2.37
N LEU A 26 0.94 -6.81 2.61
CA LEU A 26 0.30 -7.72 1.64
C LEU A 26 -0.62 -7.00 0.65
N ASP A 27 -1.12 -5.83 1.01
CA ASP A 27 -1.87 -4.95 0.12
C ASP A 27 -0.92 -4.33 -0.90
N TRP A 28 -0.85 -4.93 -2.10
CA TRP A 28 -0.04 -4.38 -3.18
C TRP A 28 -0.81 -3.33 -3.99
N GLU A 29 -2.14 -3.33 -3.93
CA GLU A 29 -2.99 -2.50 -4.77
C GLU A 29 -2.87 -1.01 -4.44
N HIS A 30 -2.50 -0.64 -3.22
CA HIS A 30 -2.38 0.77 -2.83
C HIS A 30 -1.12 1.45 -3.38
N LEU A 31 -0.10 0.68 -3.78
CA LEU A 31 1.23 1.21 -4.11
C LEU A 31 1.20 2.40 -5.11
N PRO A 32 0.58 2.29 -6.30
CA PRO A 32 0.56 3.41 -7.26
C PRO A 32 -0.39 4.56 -6.85
N HIS A 33 -1.21 4.38 -5.81
CA HIS A 33 -2.22 5.35 -5.41
C HIS A 33 -1.79 6.16 -4.19
N VAL A 34 -1.41 5.48 -3.10
CA VAL A 34 -0.90 6.12 -1.89
C VAL A 34 0.52 6.61 -2.10
N HIS A 35 1.35 5.86 -2.82
CA HIS A 35 2.74 6.24 -3.13
C HIS A 35 2.91 6.67 -4.59
N ALA A 36 1.96 7.42 -5.13
CA ALA A 36 2.00 7.93 -6.51
C ALA A 36 3.28 8.75 -6.84
N ARG A 37 4.02 9.18 -5.82
CA ARG A 37 5.34 9.84 -5.96
C ARG A 37 6.47 8.88 -6.33
N THR A 38 6.31 7.60 -6.00
CA THR A 38 7.30 6.54 -6.17
C THR A 38 6.87 5.56 -7.25
N PHE A 39 5.62 5.11 -7.21
CA PHE A 39 5.08 4.10 -8.12
C PHE A 39 4.02 4.71 -9.03
N ASP A 40 4.05 4.33 -10.31
CA ASP A 40 3.10 4.76 -11.34
C ASP A 40 2.05 3.69 -11.63
N SER A 41 2.45 2.42 -11.61
CA SER A 41 1.56 1.31 -11.91
C SER A 41 2.01 0.03 -11.21
N ILE A 42 1.09 -0.91 -11.07
CA ILE A 42 1.38 -2.27 -10.59
C ILE A 42 0.55 -3.29 -11.35
N SER A 43 1.14 -4.45 -11.63
CA SER A 43 0.48 -5.59 -12.27
C SER A 43 0.91 -6.87 -11.59
N ILE A 44 -0.03 -7.53 -10.92
CA ILE A 44 0.21 -8.78 -10.21
C ILE A 44 0.63 -9.89 -11.18
N VAL A 45 1.71 -10.59 -10.85
CA VAL A 45 2.23 -11.77 -11.55
C VAL A 45 1.81 -13.04 -10.82
N GLU A 46 1.94 -13.02 -9.49
CA GLU A 46 1.54 -14.12 -8.62
C GLU A 46 1.08 -13.56 -7.27
N GLU A 47 0.00 -14.10 -6.73
CA GLU A 47 -0.49 -13.78 -5.40
C GLU A 47 -0.49 -15.03 -4.53
N ARG A 48 -0.02 -14.88 -3.29
CA ARG A 48 0.13 -15.95 -2.29
C ARG A 48 -0.46 -15.45 -0.97
N ALA A 49 -0.88 -16.39 -0.12
CA ALA A 49 -1.34 -16.01 1.22
C ALA A 49 -0.24 -15.33 2.06
N SER A 50 1.02 -15.65 1.77
CA SER A 50 2.21 -15.10 2.43
C SER A 50 2.84 -13.95 1.66
N GLY A 51 2.30 -13.49 0.52
CA GLY A 51 3.01 -12.49 -0.25
C GLY A 51 2.53 -12.36 -1.68
N TRP A 52 3.32 -11.66 -2.48
CA TRP A 52 2.94 -11.35 -3.85
C TRP A 52 4.18 -11.09 -4.69
N ARG A 53 4.02 -11.28 -6.00
CA ARG A 53 5.00 -10.89 -7.00
C ARG A 53 4.32 -10.03 -8.05
N ALA A 54 4.85 -8.85 -8.33
CA ALA A 54 4.24 -7.90 -9.25
C ALA A 54 5.27 -7.12 -10.07
N ALA A 55 4.92 -6.79 -11.31
CA ALA A 55 5.63 -5.80 -12.10
C ALA A 55 5.18 -4.41 -11.63
N VAL A 56 6.13 -3.54 -11.29
CA VAL A 56 5.90 -2.23 -10.68
C VAL A 56 6.56 -1.16 -11.54
N GLY A 57 5.74 -0.28 -12.12
CA GLY A 57 6.20 0.89 -12.84
C GLY A 57 6.62 1.99 -11.87
N MET A 58 7.79 2.60 -12.09
CA MET A 58 8.29 3.67 -11.25
C MET A 58 7.86 5.03 -11.81
N ALA A 59 7.47 5.98 -10.95
CA ALA A 59 7.07 7.33 -11.37
C ALA A 59 8.19 8.10 -12.11
N GLY A 60 9.45 7.79 -11.81
CA GLY A 60 10.63 8.31 -12.53
C GLY A 60 10.93 7.63 -13.87
N GLY A 61 10.10 6.67 -14.28
CA GLY A 61 10.30 5.81 -15.44
C GLY A 61 11.05 4.53 -15.10
N GLY A 62 10.85 3.52 -15.95
CA GLY A 62 11.34 2.17 -15.73
C GLY A 62 10.36 1.30 -14.96
N GLU A 63 10.65 0.01 -14.92
CA GLU A 63 9.84 -1.01 -14.27
C GLU A 63 10.76 -1.96 -13.52
N LEU A 64 10.29 -2.42 -12.35
CA LEU A 64 10.94 -3.44 -11.55
C LEU A 64 9.97 -4.59 -11.29
N LEU A 65 10.49 -5.80 -11.21
CA LEU A 65 9.72 -6.92 -10.67
C LEU A 65 10.01 -6.99 -9.17
N ILE A 66 8.96 -6.95 -8.35
CA ILE A 66 9.07 -7.04 -6.90
C ILE A 66 8.45 -8.36 -6.45
N ASP A 67 9.12 -9.05 -5.53
CA ASP A 67 8.64 -10.26 -4.87
C ASP A 67 8.70 -10.05 -3.35
N LEU A 68 7.53 -10.05 -2.72
CA LEU A 68 7.39 -9.92 -1.27
C LEU A 68 6.97 -11.25 -0.67
N GLU A 69 7.64 -11.66 0.39
CA GLU A 69 7.32 -12.86 1.17
C GLU A 69 7.31 -12.52 2.67
N LEU A 70 6.17 -12.75 3.32
CA LEU A 70 5.87 -12.49 4.72
C LEU A 70 5.88 -13.79 5.53
N GLU A 71 6.74 -13.82 6.54
CA GLU A 71 6.84 -14.83 7.58
C GLU A 71 6.20 -14.30 8.87
N ARG A 72 4.87 -14.36 8.90
CA ARG A 72 4.04 -13.74 9.96
C ARG A 72 4.40 -14.22 11.38
N ASP A 73 4.72 -15.49 11.56
CA ASP A 73 5.02 -16.10 12.88
C ASP A 73 6.24 -15.46 13.57
N ILE A 74 7.16 -14.89 12.77
CA ILE A 74 8.36 -14.21 13.28
C ILE A 74 8.32 -12.70 13.04
N GLY A 75 7.21 -12.18 12.52
CA GLY A 75 7.03 -10.75 12.23
C GLY A 75 8.02 -10.20 11.21
N ARG A 76 8.40 -10.98 10.18
CA ARG A 76 9.37 -10.55 9.17
C ARG A 76 8.81 -10.68 7.77
N TRP A 77 9.18 -9.76 6.89
CA TRP A 77 9.04 -9.98 5.45
C TRP A 77 10.31 -9.60 4.71
N THR A 78 10.49 -10.24 3.55
CA THR A 78 11.55 -9.94 2.60
C THR A 78 10.92 -9.40 1.32
N THR A 79 11.45 -8.29 0.83
CA THR A 79 11.10 -7.71 -0.47
C THR A 79 12.33 -7.77 -1.38
N ASP A 80 12.28 -8.64 -2.37
CA ASP A 80 13.30 -8.77 -3.40
C ASP A 80 12.90 -7.98 -4.63
N SER A 81 13.83 -7.18 -5.16
CA SER A 81 13.64 -6.38 -6.37
C SER A 81 14.51 -6.93 -7.51
N PHE A 82 13.94 -7.03 -8.70
CA PHE A 82 14.59 -7.61 -9.87
C PHE A 82 14.54 -6.65 -11.07
N ALA A 83 15.65 -6.60 -11.81
CA ALA A 83 15.71 -6.05 -13.16
C ALA A 83 15.70 -7.22 -14.15
N GLY A 84 14.55 -7.49 -14.76
CA GLY A 84 14.32 -8.75 -15.47
C GLY A 84 14.43 -9.94 -14.52
N GLU A 85 15.33 -10.88 -14.81
CA GLU A 85 15.60 -12.05 -13.95
C GLU A 85 16.71 -11.79 -12.93
N THR A 86 17.38 -10.64 -12.99
CA THR A 86 18.52 -10.34 -12.11
C THR A 86 18.03 -9.73 -10.81
N LEU A 87 18.32 -10.37 -9.68
CA LEU A 87 18.10 -9.78 -8.36
C LEU A 87 19.04 -8.57 -8.19
N ILE A 88 18.48 -7.40 -7.89
CA ILE A 88 19.23 -6.14 -7.76
C ILE A 88 19.19 -5.58 -6.34
N GLY A 89 18.26 -6.03 -5.50
CA GLY A 89 18.14 -5.55 -4.13
C GLY A 89 17.26 -6.44 -3.28
N ARG A 90 17.52 -6.44 -1.98
CA ARG A 90 16.74 -7.12 -0.97
C ARG A 90 16.50 -6.17 0.20
N ILE A 91 15.27 -6.12 0.66
CA ILE A 91 14.88 -5.37 1.83
C ILE A 91 14.30 -6.38 2.81
N VAL A 92 14.83 -6.42 4.02
CA VAL A 92 14.33 -7.28 5.10
C VAL A 92 13.75 -6.37 6.16
N THR A 93 12.47 -6.54 6.45
CA THR A 93 11.80 -5.79 7.51
C THR A 93 11.37 -6.73 8.62
N ASP A 94 11.82 -6.43 9.83
CA ASP A 94 11.33 -7.01 11.07
C ASP A 94 10.33 -6.04 11.70
N ALA A 95 9.20 -6.54 12.16
CA ALA A 95 8.16 -5.76 12.83
C ALA A 95 7.79 -6.39 14.18
N THR A 96 7.68 -5.54 15.20
CA THR A 96 7.31 -5.96 16.56
C THR A 96 6.21 -5.05 17.10
N ALA A 97 5.29 -5.62 17.88
CA ALA A 97 4.23 -4.85 18.51
C ALA A 97 4.81 -3.90 19.59
N THR A 98 4.22 -2.72 19.72
CA THR A 98 4.54 -1.75 20.77
C THR A 98 3.27 -1.32 21.49
N GLU A 99 3.40 -0.95 22.76
CA GLU A 99 2.28 -0.46 23.57
C GLU A 99 1.99 1.02 23.26
N PRO A 100 0.72 1.48 23.32
CA PRO A 100 -0.46 0.70 23.67
C PRO A 100 -1.01 -0.17 22.53
N ASP A 101 -0.94 0.27 21.27
CA ASP A 101 -1.50 -0.45 20.11
C ASP A 101 -0.71 -0.15 18.80
N GLY A 102 0.61 0.02 18.92
CA GLY A 102 1.48 0.38 17.80
C GLY A 102 2.35 -0.78 17.30
N CYS A 103 3.28 -0.45 16.40
CA CYS A 103 4.37 -1.33 16.04
C CYS A 103 5.68 -0.57 15.80
N ARG A 104 6.78 -1.30 15.86
CA ARG A 104 8.10 -0.84 15.44
C ARG A 104 8.56 -1.66 14.25
N VAL A 105 9.09 -0.99 13.24
CA VAL A 105 9.76 -1.63 12.11
C VAL A 105 11.26 -1.38 12.17
N ASP A 106 12.02 -2.42 11.87
CA ASP A 106 13.48 -2.48 11.76
C ASP A 106 13.83 -3.02 10.38
N ILE A 107 14.49 -2.21 9.55
CA ILE A 107 14.65 -2.49 8.12
C ILE A 107 16.13 -2.53 7.77
N SER A 108 16.54 -3.60 7.10
CA SER A 108 17.86 -3.79 6.52
C SER A 108 17.78 -3.73 5.00
N PHE A 109 18.55 -2.83 4.40
CA PHE A 109 18.64 -2.68 2.95
C PHE A 109 19.92 -3.34 2.45
N GLN A 110 19.79 -4.24 1.47
CA GLN A 110 20.85 -5.11 1.03
C GLN A 110 20.94 -5.11 -0.49
N LEU A 111 22.17 -5.11 -1.00
CA LEU A 111 22.47 -5.23 -2.42
C LEU A 111 23.35 -6.47 -2.65
N PRO A 112 23.15 -7.23 -3.74
CA PRO A 112 24.07 -8.29 -4.14
C PRO A 112 25.44 -7.70 -4.47
N GLU A 113 26.48 -8.13 -3.74
CA GLU A 113 27.89 -7.82 -4.05
C GLU A 113 28.22 -6.31 -4.26
N ALA A 114 27.58 -5.40 -3.49
CA ALA A 114 27.77 -3.96 -3.68
C ALA A 114 29.19 -3.46 -3.38
N ASP A 115 29.70 -2.62 -4.29
CA ASP A 115 30.95 -1.91 -4.11
C ASP A 115 30.83 -0.73 -3.12
N PRO A 116 31.95 -0.16 -2.62
CA PRO A 116 31.89 0.95 -1.68
C PRO A 116 31.13 2.19 -2.16
N ALA A 117 31.17 2.50 -3.46
CA ALA A 117 30.49 3.66 -4.02
C ALA A 117 28.97 3.45 -4.08
N GLN A 118 28.51 2.25 -4.46
CA GLN A 118 27.10 1.85 -4.38
C GLN A 118 26.61 1.91 -2.94
N ARG A 119 27.38 1.38 -1.98
CA ARG A 119 27.04 1.45 -0.55
C ARG A 119 26.83 2.89 -0.10
N GLU A 120 27.76 3.79 -0.41
CA GLU A 120 27.66 5.21 -0.05
C GLU A 120 26.45 5.88 -0.71
N GLY A 121 26.19 5.60 -2.00
CA GLY A 121 25.05 6.17 -2.73
C GLY A 121 23.70 5.76 -2.17
N PHE A 122 23.55 4.49 -1.77
CA PHE A 122 22.28 3.96 -1.25
C PHE A 122 22.09 4.15 0.26
N ALA A 123 23.16 4.45 1.01
CA ALA A 123 23.13 4.61 2.46
C ALA A 123 22.12 5.65 2.95
N ALA A 124 21.98 6.77 2.22
CA ALA A 124 21.02 7.83 2.54
C ALA A 124 19.70 7.70 1.76
N TYR A 125 19.74 7.11 0.57
CA TYR A 125 18.58 7.00 -0.31
C TYR A 125 17.48 6.12 0.29
N TYR A 126 17.80 4.90 0.72
CA TYR A 126 16.79 3.95 1.18
C TYR A 126 16.06 4.41 2.45
N PRO A 127 16.75 4.88 3.51
CA PRO A 127 16.06 5.40 4.69
C PRO A 127 15.14 6.58 4.38
N ALA A 128 15.54 7.48 3.48
CA ALA A 128 14.72 8.62 3.08
C ALA A 128 13.47 8.18 2.28
N LEU A 129 13.63 7.21 1.37
CA LEU A 129 12.51 6.63 0.64
C LEU A 129 11.52 5.97 1.62
N TYR A 130 11.99 5.10 2.52
CA TYR A 130 11.10 4.39 3.44
C TYR A 130 10.45 5.31 4.49
N ALA A 131 11.13 6.37 4.92
CA ALA A 131 10.50 7.39 5.76
C ALA A 131 9.29 8.03 5.05
N MET A 132 9.43 8.38 3.76
CA MET A 132 8.36 8.92 2.94
C MET A 132 7.20 7.93 2.76
N LEU A 133 7.51 6.68 2.39
CA LEU A 133 6.48 5.66 2.17
C LEU A 133 5.65 5.45 3.46
N TYR A 134 6.30 5.33 4.61
CA TYR A 134 5.56 5.21 5.88
C TYR A 134 4.77 6.47 6.26
N ASP A 135 5.24 7.67 5.93
CA ASP A 135 4.45 8.89 6.14
C ASP A 135 3.15 8.87 5.32
N GLU A 136 3.18 8.27 4.13
CA GLU A 136 2.02 8.14 3.24
C GLU A 136 1.09 7.00 3.66
N ASP A 137 1.65 5.86 4.12
CA ASP A 137 0.89 4.66 4.51
C ASP A 137 0.20 4.77 5.87
N GLU A 138 0.81 5.47 6.83
CA GLU A 138 0.37 5.40 8.24
C GLU A 138 -1.09 5.84 8.41
N ALA A 139 -1.52 6.85 7.66
CA ALA A 139 -2.91 7.30 7.64
C ALA A 139 -3.87 6.20 7.14
N MET A 140 -3.47 5.44 6.11
CA MET A 140 -4.26 4.34 5.57
C MET A 140 -4.43 3.22 6.61
N MET A 141 -3.32 2.81 7.26
CA MET A 141 -3.36 1.77 8.28
C MET A 141 -4.21 2.15 9.49
N ILE A 142 -4.12 3.41 9.95
CA ILE A 142 -4.95 3.94 11.05
C ILE A 142 -6.43 3.95 10.65
N ALA A 143 -6.75 4.44 9.45
CA ALA A 143 -8.12 4.44 8.95
C ALA A 143 -8.67 3.02 8.81
N ARG A 144 -7.81 2.06 8.46
CA ARG A 144 -8.17 0.66 8.37
C ARG A 144 -8.47 0.05 9.74
N GLU A 145 -7.69 0.38 10.76
CA GLU A 145 -7.93 -0.04 12.15
C GLU A 145 -9.30 0.47 12.65
N ASP A 146 -9.62 1.76 12.44
CA ASP A 146 -10.93 2.33 12.78
C ASP A 146 -12.08 1.59 12.06
N ALA A 147 -11.92 1.30 10.76
CA ALA A 147 -12.90 0.56 9.99
C ALA A 147 -13.13 -0.87 10.53
N VAL A 148 -12.06 -1.56 10.94
CA VAL A 148 -12.15 -2.88 11.58
C VAL A 148 -12.91 -2.80 12.91
N GLN A 149 -12.60 -1.81 13.74
CA GLN A 149 -13.23 -1.63 15.06
C GLN A 149 -14.72 -1.29 14.96
N ARG A 150 -15.11 -0.48 13.96
CA ARG A 150 -16.52 -0.18 13.66
C ARG A 150 -17.26 -1.38 13.07
N GLY A 151 -16.55 -2.29 12.42
CA GLY A 151 -17.09 -3.50 11.82
C GLY A 151 -17.97 -3.24 10.59
N LEU A 152 -18.69 -4.28 10.16
CA LEU A 152 -19.47 -4.26 8.91
C LEU A 152 -20.60 -3.22 8.87
N ALA A 153 -21.04 -2.71 10.03
CA ALA A 153 -22.07 -1.68 10.10
C ALA A 153 -21.63 -0.37 9.42
N ALA A 154 -20.33 -0.04 9.47
CA ALA A 154 -19.77 1.17 8.86
C ALA A 154 -19.98 1.21 7.34
N LEU A 155 -20.00 0.05 6.66
CA LEU A 155 -20.24 -0.03 5.22
C LEU A 155 -21.65 0.42 4.81
N GLY A 156 -22.60 0.47 5.76
CA GLY A 156 -23.94 1.01 5.54
C GLY A 156 -24.03 2.53 5.70
N GLU A 157 -23.01 3.19 6.25
CA GLU A 157 -23.00 4.63 6.49
C GLU A 157 -22.83 5.40 5.18
N ARG A 158 -23.61 6.47 5.02
CA ARG A 158 -23.69 7.25 3.77
C ARG A 158 -23.50 8.74 4.02
N ARG A 159 -22.88 9.42 3.07
CA ARG A 159 -22.80 10.88 2.97
C ARG A 159 -23.53 11.38 1.73
N THR A 160 -23.88 12.65 1.73
CA THR A 160 -24.44 13.34 0.56
C THR A 160 -23.31 13.98 -0.23
N VAL A 161 -23.35 13.84 -1.55
CA VAL A 161 -22.46 14.52 -2.52
C VAL A 161 -23.28 15.34 -3.50
N ALA A 162 -22.70 16.44 -3.97
CA ALA A 162 -23.28 17.23 -5.06
C ALA A 162 -22.88 16.62 -6.41
N LEU A 163 -23.80 16.63 -7.36
CA LEU A 163 -23.57 16.19 -8.74
C LEU A 163 -23.36 17.42 -9.66
N ALA A 164 -22.68 17.20 -10.78
CA ALA A 164 -22.38 18.27 -11.74
C ALA A 164 -23.64 18.92 -12.36
N ASP A 165 -24.76 18.21 -12.38
CA ASP A 165 -26.06 18.71 -12.85
C ASP A 165 -26.83 19.52 -11.79
N GLY A 166 -26.25 19.71 -10.61
CA GLY A 166 -26.87 20.40 -9.47
C GLY A 166 -27.75 19.49 -8.60
N GLY A 167 -27.82 18.19 -8.89
CA GLY A 167 -28.46 17.20 -8.04
C GLY A 167 -27.61 16.80 -6.83
N GLU A 168 -28.17 15.94 -5.98
CA GLU A 168 -27.49 15.34 -4.84
C GLU A 168 -27.66 13.81 -4.87
N ALA A 169 -26.64 13.08 -4.42
CA ALA A 169 -26.68 11.63 -4.28
C ALA A 169 -26.18 11.19 -2.90
N ARG A 170 -26.68 10.03 -2.43
CA ARG A 170 -26.16 9.38 -1.21
C ARG A 170 -25.16 8.30 -1.58
N VAL A 171 -23.91 8.49 -1.17
CA VAL A 171 -22.80 7.57 -1.45
C VAL A 171 -22.23 7.00 -0.15
N PRO A 172 -21.57 5.83 -0.17
CA PRO A 172 -20.92 5.30 1.03
C PRO A 172 -19.90 6.27 1.63
N LEU A 173 -19.83 6.29 2.96
CA LEU A 173 -18.74 6.93 3.70
C LEU A 173 -17.44 6.14 3.61
N TYR A 174 -17.56 4.82 3.40
CA TYR A 174 -16.44 3.89 3.34
C TYR A 174 -16.49 3.09 2.04
N CYS A 175 -15.32 2.90 1.44
CA CYS A 175 -15.13 2.20 0.20
C CYS A 175 -15.57 0.73 0.36
N PRO A 176 -16.41 0.19 -0.52
CA PRO A 176 -16.87 -1.20 -0.44
C PRO A 176 -15.75 -2.22 -0.75
N HIS A 177 -14.55 -1.77 -1.11
CA HIS A 177 -13.37 -2.63 -1.31
C HIS A 177 -12.81 -3.10 0.03
N LEU A 178 -12.08 -2.22 0.74
CA LEU A 178 -11.42 -2.54 2.02
C LEU A 178 -11.98 -1.75 3.23
N GLY A 179 -13.09 -1.04 3.04
CA GLY A 179 -13.74 -0.28 4.12
C GLY A 179 -12.98 0.97 4.53
N LEU A 180 -12.01 1.44 3.74
CA LEU A 180 -11.32 2.71 3.96
C LEU A 180 -12.20 3.91 3.60
N PRO A 181 -11.99 5.10 4.19
CA PRO A 181 -12.80 6.29 3.90
C PRO A 181 -12.91 6.59 2.39
N LEU A 182 -14.13 6.86 1.93
CA LEU A 182 -14.45 7.24 0.55
C LEU A 182 -14.88 8.71 0.51
N ASP A 183 -13.94 9.60 0.81
CA ASP A 183 -14.12 11.04 0.96
C ASP A 183 -13.93 11.83 -0.35
N ALA A 184 -13.49 11.19 -1.43
CA ALA A 184 -13.36 11.79 -2.75
C ALA A 184 -14.71 12.22 -3.34
N GLU A 185 -14.79 13.43 -3.90
CA GLU A 185 -15.98 13.91 -4.60
C GLU A 185 -16.14 13.26 -5.98
N PRO A 186 -17.38 13.12 -6.49
CA PRO A 186 -17.58 12.66 -7.85
C PRO A 186 -17.00 13.61 -8.89
N ASP A 187 -16.49 13.03 -9.98
CA ASP A 187 -16.16 13.79 -11.18
C ASP A 187 -17.41 14.21 -11.98
N GLY A 188 -17.20 14.89 -13.10
CA GLY A 188 -18.27 15.39 -13.96
C GLY A 188 -19.16 14.30 -14.56
N ASP A 189 -18.70 13.04 -14.57
CA ASP A 189 -19.43 11.89 -15.07
C ASP A 189 -20.15 11.13 -13.94
N GLY A 190 -20.10 11.63 -12.70
CA GLY A 190 -20.72 10.99 -11.55
C GLY A 190 -19.92 9.77 -11.05
N THR A 191 -18.61 9.73 -11.29
CA THR A 191 -17.73 8.66 -10.80
C THR A 191 -16.94 9.12 -9.58
N ILE A 192 -16.93 8.31 -8.52
CA ILE A 192 -16.03 8.50 -7.37
C ILE A 192 -14.83 7.57 -7.52
N THR A 193 -13.62 8.09 -7.30
CA THR A 193 -12.38 7.30 -7.28
C THR A 193 -11.89 7.18 -5.84
N CYS A 194 -11.71 5.95 -5.36
CA CYS A 194 -11.13 5.68 -4.04
C CYS A 194 -9.70 6.24 -3.98
N PRO A 195 -9.35 7.08 -2.99
CA PRO A 195 -8.01 7.66 -2.91
C PRO A 195 -6.93 6.64 -2.53
N TRP A 196 -7.32 5.51 -1.93
CA TRP A 196 -6.40 4.50 -1.40
C TRP A 196 -5.97 3.46 -2.45
N HIS A 197 -6.92 3.00 -3.28
CA HIS A 197 -6.73 1.89 -4.22
C HIS A 197 -7.16 2.21 -5.65
N GLY A 198 -7.59 3.45 -5.92
CA GLY A 198 -8.00 3.86 -7.26
C GLY A 198 -9.27 3.21 -7.82
N TYR A 199 -9.98 2.37 -7.04
CA TYR A 199 -11.27 1.81 -7.46
C TYR A 199 -12.27 2.91 -7.80
N ARG A 200 -12.86 2.81 -8.99
CA ARG A 200 -13.81 3.77 -9.53
C ARG A 200 -15.22 3.24 -9.42
N PHE A 201 -16.15 4.07 -8.99
CA PHE A 201 -17.53 3.70 -8.76
C PHE A 201 -18.48 4.67 -9.44
N ASP A 202 -19.38 4.13 -10.26
CA ASP A 202 -20.48 4.89 -10.85
C ASP A 202 -21.57 5.14 -9.80
N ILE A 203 -21.87 6.39 -9.49
CA ILE A 203 -22.85 6.74 -8.44
C ILE A 203 -24.26 6.26 -8.81
N ALA A 204 -24.62 6.30 -10.09
CA ALA A 204 -25.97 5.99 -10.54
C ALA A 204 -26.35 4.52 -10.33
N SER A 205 -25.39 3.60 -10.54
CA SER A 205 -25.58 2.16 -10.37
C SER A 205 -24.98 1.61 -9.08
N GLY A 206 -24.07 2.34 -8.43
CA GLY A 206 -23.30 1.90 -7.28
C GLY A 206 -22.25 0.82 -7.59
N LYS A 207 -22.01 0.52 -8.87
CA LYS A 207 -21.08 -0.54 -9.29
C LYS A 207 -19.65 -0.03 -9.37
N CYS A 208 -18.71 -0.89 -9.02
CA CYS A 208 -17.32 -0.68 -9.41
C CYS A 208 -17.16 -0.83 -10.92
N ILE A 209 -16.57 0.17 -11.56
CA ILE A 209 -16.25 0.19 -13.00
C ILE A 209 -14.78 -0.11 -13.28
N SER A 210 -13.95 -0.31 -12.24
CA SER A 210 -12.58 -0.81 -12.36
C SER A 210 -12.49 -2.35 -12.48
N GLY A 211 -13.62 -3.06 -12.47
CA GLY A 211 -13.69 -4.50 -12.76
C GLY A 211 -13.72 -5.42 -11.53
N ALA A 212 -13.55 -4.90 -10.32
CA ALA A 212 -13.73 -5.70 -9.10
C ALA A 212 -15.21 -5.96 -8.78
N ALA A 213 -15.48 -7.05 -8.08
CA ALA A 213 -16.81 -7.41 -7.58
C ALA A 213 -17.21 -6.62 -6.31
N CYS A 214 -16.73 -5.38 -6.17
CA CYS A 214 -17.10 -4.47 -5.09
C CYS A 214 -18.11 -3.41 -5.58
N GLY A 215 -18.87 -2.82 -4.65
CA GLY A 215 -19.90 -1.84 -4.96
C GLY A 215 -20.93 -1.72 -3.84
N TRP A 216 -21.99 -0.95 -4.09
CA TRP A 216 -23.10 -0.79 -3.17
C TRP A 216 -24.45 -0.84 -3.88
N ALA A 217 -25.50 -1.14 -3.11
CA ALA A 217 -26.86 -0.95 -3.57
C ALA A 217 -27.22 0.54 -3.51
N VAL A 218 -27.83 1.05 -4.59
CA VAL A 218 -28.40 2.39 -4.74
C VAL A 218 -29.83 2.47 -4.24
#